data_AF-A0A8S4QIQ0-F1
#
_entry.id   AF-A0A8S4QIQ0-F1
#
_cell.length_a   1.000
_cell.length_b   1.000
_cell.length_c   1.000
_cell.angle_alpha   90.00
_cell.angle_beta   90.00
_cell.angle_gamma   90.00
#
_symmetry.space_group_name_H-M   'P 1'
#
loop_
_entity.id
_entity.type
_entity.pdbx_description
1 polymer ?
#
loop_
_entity_poly.entity_id
_entity_poly.type
_entity_poly.pdbx_seq_one_letter_code
_entity_poly.pdbx_strand_id
1 'polypeptide(L)'
;MAPSSTHTEITTIVENEEDYPKLVAPQAAPRKYDIVYFNLLTFGYAHLITLYGMYLAWTTATWKTLIFNHIIFMLAAVGVTAGAHRLWTHRAYKAKMPLQIILMVMNTLAFQNTAIHWVREHRMHHR
;
A
#
# COMPACT_ATOMS: atom_id res chain seq x y z
N MET A 1 -45.86 -56.55 -15.80
CA MET A 1 -46.29 -55.29 -16.45
C MET A 1 -45.87 -54.17 -15.51
N ALA A 2 -44.67 -53.62 -15.71
CA ALA A 2 -44.11 -52.57 -14.85
C ALA A 2 -44.62 -51.20 -15.34
N PRO A 3 -44.94 -50.25 -14.44
CA PRO A 3 -45.42 -48.94 -14.85
C PRO A 3 -44.25 -48.14 -15.44
N SER A 4 -44.53 -47.51 -16.58
CA SER A 4 -43.61 -46.65 -17.32
C SER A 4 -43.13 -45.51 -16.42
N SER A 5 -41.82 -45.39 -16.24
CA SER A 5 -41.19 -44.30 -15.50
C SER A 5 -41.38 -43.00 -16.27
N THR A 6 -42.28 -42.16 -15.79
CA THR A 6 -42.45 -40.78 -16.26
C THR A 6 -41.11 -40.06 -16.11
N HIS A 7 -40.49 -39.68 -17.23
CA HIS A 7 -39.31 -38.83 -17.23
C HIS A 7 -39.72 -37.45 -16.74
N THR A 8 -39.39 -37.12 -15.49
CA THR A 8 -39.41 -35.73 -15.01
C THR A 8 -38.34 -35.00 -15.80
N GLU A 9 -38.74 -34.19 -16.78
CA GLU A 9 -37.85 -33.21 -17.40
C GLU A 9 -37.34 -32.29 -16.30
N ILE A 10 -36.09 -32.49 -15.88
CA ILE A 10 -35.36 -31.50 -15.11
C ILE A 10 -35.13 -30.37 -16.11
N THR A 11 -36.04 -29.39 -16.11
CA THR A 11 -35.86 -28.13 -16.80
C THR A 11 -34.60 -27.52 -16.21
N THR A 12 -33.47 -27.70 -16.89
CA THR A 12 -32.25 -26.96 -16.62
C THR A 12 -32.62 -25.50 -16.83
N ILE A 13 -32.82 -24.77 -15.73
CA ILE A 13 -32.85 -23.32 -15.74
C ILE A 13 -31.43 -22.92 -16.11
N VAL A 14 -31.16 -22.86 -17.41
CA VAL A 14 -30.02 -22.12 -17.94
C VAL A 14 -30.39 -20.67 -17.68
N GLU A 15 -30.02 -20.16 -16.50
CA GLU A 15 -30.08 -18.73 -16.22
C GLU A 15 -29.19 -18.06 -17.26
N ASN A 16 -29.82 -17.47 -18.28
CA ASN A 16 -29.12 -16.71 -19.30
C ASN A 16 -28.39 -15.58 -18.59
N GLU A 17 -27.07 -15.52 -18.74
CA GLU A 17 -26.19 -14.49 -18.16
C GLU A 17 -26.64 -13.05 -18.54
N GLU A 18 -27.48 -12.94 -19.57
CA GLU A 18 -28.12 -11.71 -20.06
C GLU A 18 -29.23 -11.15 -19.15
N ASP A 19 -29.80 -11.94 -18.22
CA ASP A 19 -30.90 -11.51 -17.35
C ASP A 19 -30.43 -10.73 -16.10
N TYR A 20 -29.11 -10.66 -15.88
CA TYR A 20 -28.54 -9.81 -14.84
C TYR A 20 -28.25 -8.42 -15.40
N PRO A 21 -28.78 -7.34 -14.79
CA PRO A 21 -28.40 -6.00 -15.20
C PRO A 21 -26.89 -5.84 -15.00
N LYS A 22 -26.15 -5.59 -16.09
CA LYS A 22 -24.72 -5.27 -16.03
C LYS A 22 -24.55 -4.03 -15.15
N LEU A 23 -24.05 -4.23 -13.93
CA LEU A 23 -23.73 -3.16 -13.01
C LEU A 23 -22.54 -2.36 -13.57
N VAL A 24 -22.83 -1.26 -14.25
CA VAL A 24 -21.80 -0.30 -14.65
C VAL A 24 -21.36 0.42 -13.38
N ALA A 25 -20.11 0.19 -12.96
CA ALA A 25 -19.55 0.93 -11.82
C ALA A 25 -19.66 2.44 -12.11
N PRO A 26 -20.12 3.25 -11.14
CA PRO A 26 -20.23 4.69 -11.34
C PRO A 26 -18.86 5.24 -11.74
N GLN A 27 -18.77 5.78 -12.95
CA GLN A 27 -17.55 6.42 -13.42
C GLN A 27 -17.32 7.67 -12.58
N ALA A 28 -16.14 7.77 -11.96
CA ALA A 28 -15.78 8.92 -11.15
C ALA A 28 -15.84 10.19 -12.03
N ALA A 29 -16.55 11.21 -11.57
CA ALA A 29 -16.58 12.52 -12.22
C ALA A 29 -15.14 13.06 -12.43
N PRO A 30 -14.90 13.90 -13.45
CA PRO A 30 -13.59 14.51 -13.67
C PRO A 30 -13.11 15.21 -12.40
N ARG A 31 -12.01 14.72 -11.83
CA ARG A 31 -11.44 15.24 -10.59
C ARG A 31 -10.81 16.60 -10.88
N LYS A 32 -11.27 17.67 -10.23
CA LYS A 32 -10.55 18.94 -10.19
C LYS A 32 -9.33 18.78 -9.27
N TYR A 33 -8.16 19.17 -9.75
CA TYR A 33 -6.92 19.08 -8.98
C TYR A 33 -6.63 20.45 -8.36
N ASP A 34 -6.78 20.53 -7.04
CA ASP A 34 -6.32 21.70 -6.28
C ASP A 34 -4.86 21.47 -5.86
N ILE A 35 -3.98 22.39 -6.27
CA ILE A 35 -2.56 22.28 -5.98
C ILE A 35 -2.32 22.71 -4.54
N VAL A 36 -1.87 21.77 -3.71
CA VAL A 36 -1.40 22.06 -2.36
C VAL A 36 0.05 22.53 -2.44
N TYR A 37 0.25 23.84 -2.56
CA TYR A 37 1.57 24.46 -2.73
C TYR A 37 2.57 24.10 -1.63
N PHE A 38 2.11 23.92 -0.39
CA PHE A 38 2.97 23.48 0.70
C PHE A 38 3.66 22.15 0.40
N ASN A 39 2.88 21.15 -0.02
CA ASN A 39 3.42 19.84 -0.41
C ASN A 39 4.35 19.94 -1.61
N LEU A 40 3.98 20.76 -2.61
CA LEU A 40 4.83 21.00 -3.77
C LEU A 40 6.21 21.53 -3.37
N LEU A 41 6.24 22.52 -2.47
CA LEU A 41 7.50 23.10 -1.98
C LEU A 41 8.28 22.09 -1.13
N THR A 42 7.62 21.35 -0.24
CA THR A 42 8.26 20.33 0.60
C THR A 42 8.91 19.24 -0.25
N PHE A 43 8.19 18.68 -1.23
CA PHE A 43 8.74 17.64 -2.11
C PHE A 43 9.82 18.21 -3.03
N GLY A 44 9.61 19.39 -3.60
CA GLY A 44 10.63 20.05 -4.42
C GLY A 44 11.94 20.26 -3.67
N TYR A 45 11.85 20.80 -2.45
CA TYR A 45 13.01 21.00 -1.57
C TYR A 45 13.72 19.69 -1.21
N ALA A 46 12.96 18.64 -0.86
CA ALA A 46 13.53 17.33 -0.54
C ALA A 46 14.35 16.76 -1.70
N HIS A 47 13.85 16.83 -2.94
CA HIS A 47 14.57 16.33 -4.10
C HIS A 47 15.83 17.15 -4.41
N LEU A 48 15.78 18.48 -4.26
CA LEU A 48 16.96 19.34 -4.42
C LEU A 48 18.07 19.00 -3.41
N ILE A 49 17.71 18.76 -2.15
CA ILE A 49 18.67 18.28 -1.14
C ILE A 49 19.24 16.92 -1.53
N THR A 50 18.40 15.99 -2.01
CA THR A 50 18.89 14.66 -2.42
C THR A 50 19.92 14.76 -3.53
N LEU A 51 19.70 15.61 -4.54
CA LEU A 51 20.68 15.83 -5.61
C LEU A 51 22.01 16.38 -5.08
N TYR A 52 21.96 17.37 -4.19
CA TYR A 52 23.16 17.91 -3.55
C TYR A 52 23.86 16.86 -2.66
N GLY A 53 23.09 16.10 -1.88
CA GLY A 53 23.59 15.01 -1.06
C GLY A 53 24.26 13.90 -1.89
N MET A 54 23.74 13.61 -3.08
CA MET A 54 24.35 12.65 -4.00
C MET A 54 25.69 13.14 -4.55
N TYR A 55 25.80 14.45 -4.86
CA TYR A 55 27.08 15.07 -5.20
C TYR A 55 28.10 14.94 -4.05
N LEU A 56 27.71 15.28 -2.82
CA LEU A 56 28.57 15.12 -1.62
C LEU A 56 28.95 13.66 -1.36
N ALA A 57 28.03 12.73 -1.59
CA ALA A 57 28.27 11.30 -1.45
C ALA A 57 29.40 10.81 -2.37
N TRP A 58 29.51 11.40 -3.56
CA TRP A 58 30.53 11.05 -4.54
C TRP A 58 31.87 11.75 -4.29
N THR A 59 31.85 13.03 -3.92
CA THR A 59 33.08 13.85 -3.84
C THR A 59 33.78 13.78 -2.49
N THR A 60 33.03 13.64 -1.39
CA THR A 60 33.54 13.99 -0.05
C THR A 60 33.15 12.99 1.03
N ALA A 61 32.05 12.25 0.86
CA ALA A 61 31.56 11.37 1.92
C ALA A 61 32.55 10.25 2.25
N THR A 62 32.64 9.95 3.55
CA THR A 62 33.42 8.80 4.02
C THR A 62 32.60 7.52 3.90
N TRP A 63 33.29 6.38 3.79
CA TRP A 63 32.65 5.05 3.80
C TRP A 63 31.73 4.84 5.02
N LYS A 64 32.10 5.38 6.18
CA LYS A 64 31.28 5.30 7.41
C LYS A 64 29.92 5.98 7.22
N THR A 65 29.91 7.15 6.60
CA THR A 65 28.68 7.90 6.30
C THR A 65 27.78 7.14 5.32
N LEU A 66 28.37 6.57 4.27
CA LEU A 66 27.62 5.80 3.26
C LEU A 66 26.99 4.54 3.86
N ILE A 67 27.75 3.80 4.68
CA ILE A 67 27.26 2.61 5.38
C ILE A 67 26.15 3.00 6.36
N PHE A 68 26.35 4.06 7.14
CA PHE A 68 25.33 4.54 8.08
C PHE A 68 24.03 4.92 7.35
N ASN A 69 24.13 5.68 6.26
CA ASN A 69 22.98 6.04 5.42
C ASN A 69 22.25 4.78 4.90
N HIS A 70 23.01 3.78 4.44
CA HIS A 70 22.43 2.52 3.96
C HIS A 70 21.70 1.75 5.07
N ILE A 71 22.27 1.70 6.29
CA ILE A 71 21.62 1.06 7.44
C ILE A 71 20.31 1.75 7.77
N ILE A 72 20.29 3.09 7.86
CA ILE A 72 19.08 3.86 8.15
C ILE A 72 18.01 3.62 7.08
N PHE A 73 18.40 3.61 5.80
CA PHE A 73 17.50 3.28 4.70
C PHE A 73 16.86 1.89 4.85
N MET A 74 17.66 0.88 5.17
CA MET A 74 17.17 -0.49 5.36
C MET A 74 16.22 -0.59 6.57
N LEU A 75 16.54 0.09 7.67
CA LEU A 75 15.66 0.16 8.84
C LEU A 75 14.31 0.81 8.48
N ALA A 76 14.32 1.93 7.77
CA ALA A 76 13.11 2.58 7.27
C ALA A 76 12.28 1.64 6.37
N ALA A 77 12.94 0.96 5.44
CA ALA A 77 12.28 0.00 4.54
C ALA A 77 11.64 -1.17 5.30
N VAL A 78 12.31 -1.71 6.32
CA VAL A 78 11.75 -2.75 7.20
C VAL A 78 10.55 -2.20 7.99
N GLY A 79 10.62 -0.98 8.53
CA GLY A 79 9.53 -0.33 9.23
C GLY A 79 8.24 -0.25 8.40
N VAL A 80 8.37 0.14 7.13
CA VAL A 80 7.21 0.21 6.21
C VAL A 80 6.74 -1.18 5.79
N THR A 81 7.65 -2.05 5.35
CA THR A 81 7.27 -3.35 4.75
C THR A 81 6.81 -4.37 5.78
N ALA A 82 7.57 -4.56 6.87
CA ALA A 82 7.21 -5.47 7.93
C ALA A 82 6.14 -4.84 8.85
N GLY A 83 6.31 -3.58 9.23
CA GLY A 83 5.37 -2.85 10.10
C GLY A 83 4.09 -2.40 9.39
N ALA A 84 4.14 -1.26 8.71
CA ALA A 84 2.96 -0.61 8.15
C ALA A 84 2.18 -1.50 7.18
N HIS A 85 2.88 -2.19 6.29
CA HIS A 85 2.28 -3.01 5.26
C HIS A 85 1.82 -4.38 5.78
N ARG A 86 2.73 -5.23 6.26
CA ARG A 86 2.39 -6.63 6.60
C ARG A 86 1.70 -6.76 7.95
N LEU A 87 2.22 -6.11 8.99
CA LEU A 87 1.69 -6.23 10.35
C LEU A 87 0.39 -5.43 10.54
N TRP A 88 0.41 -4.11 10.29
CA TRP A 88 -0.74 -3.26 10.62
C TRP A 88 -1.80 -3.21 9.52
N THR A 89 -1.41 -3.21 8.24
CA THR A 89 -2.39 -3.18 7.15
C THR A 89 -3.00 -4.54 6.89
N HIS A 90 -2.19 -5.52 6.51
CA HIS A 90 -2.65 -6.84 6.06
C HIS A 90 -2.80 -7.88 7.17
N ARG A 91 -2.32 -7.59 8.38
CA ARG A 91 -2.36 -8.52 9.53
C ARG A 91 -1.80 -9.91 9.20
N ALA A 92 -0.75 -9.96 8.38
CA ALA A 92 -0.13 -11.20 7.92
C ALA A 92 0.49 -12.02 9.05
N TYR A 93 0.84 -11.38 10.17
CA TYR A 93 1.37 -12.04 11.37
C TYR A 93 1.00 -11.26 12.64
N LYS A 94 1.18 -11.89 13.80
CA LYS A 94 1.01 -11.25 15.11
C LYS A 94 2.37 -11.02 15.76
N ALA A 95 2.67 -9.77 16.14
CA ALA A 95 3.90 -9.41 16.84
C ALA A 95 3.62 -9.12 18.32
N LYS A 96 4.54 -9.49 19.21
CA LYS A 96 4.51 -9.06 20.62
C LYS A 96 4.92 -7.58 20.73
N MET A 97 4.55 -6.94 21.84
CA MET A 97 4.79 -5.50 22.09
C MET A 97 6.21 -5.01 21.78
N PRO A 98 7.31 -5.71 22.17
CA PRO A 98 8.66 -5.22 21.89
C PRO A 98 8.92 -5.04 20.40
N LEU A 99 8.52 -6.01 19.58
CA LEU A 99 8.69 -5.95 18.14
C LEU A 99 7.80 -4.87 17.51
N GLN A 100 6.58 -4.67 18.03
CA GLN A 100 5.71 -3.59 17.54
C GLN A 100 6.33 -2.21 17.77
N ILE A 101 6.95 -1.99 18.94
CA ILE A 101 7.63 -0.73 19.26
C ILE A 101 8.84 -0.53 18.34
N ILE A 102 9.66 -1.56 18.15
CA ILE A 102 10.82 -1.49 17.26
C ILE A 102 10.38 -1.14 15.83
N LEU A 103 9.37 -1.83 15.30
CA LEU A 103 8.85 -1.55 13.96
C LEU A 103 8.23 -0.15 13.87
N MET A 104 7.63 0.36 14.94
CA MET A 104 7.09 1.72 14.98
C MET A 104 8.20 2.76 14.87
N VAL A 105 9.28 2.60 15.63
CA VAL A 105 10.46 3.48 15.54
C VAL A 105 11.12 3.37 14.16
N MET A 106 11.23 2.17 13.61
CA MET A 106 11.74 1.98 12.25
C MET A 106 10.84 2.67 11.21
N ASN A 107 9.52 2.65 11.38
CA ASN A 107 8.59 3.30 10.46
C ASN A 107 8.68 4.83 10.50
N THR A 108 9.02 5.44 11.65
CA THR A 108 9.19 6.91 11.70
C THR A 108 10.38 7.38 10.86
N LEU A 109 11.42 6.56 10.70
CA LEU A 109 12.56 6.85 9.82
C LEU A 109 12.15 6.98 8.34
N ALA A 110 11.06 6.32 7.93
CA ALA A 110 10.60 6.37 6.55
C ALA A 110 9.87 7.66 6.17
N PHE A 111 9.40 8.43 7.18
CA PHE A 111 8.71 9.71 6.98
C PHE A 111 7.50 9.65 6.02
N GLN A 112 6.76 8.52 6.01
CA GLN A 112 5.59 8.30 5.15
C GLN A 112 4.26 8.51 5.90
N ASN A 113 4.06 9.69 6.50
CA ASN A 113 2.94 9.98 7.41
C ASN A 113 2.89 9.06 8.64
N THR A 114 1.87 9.22 9.48
CA THR A 114 1.67 8.34 10.63
C THR A 114 1.25 6.94 10.18
N ALA A 115 1.61 5.91 10.95
CA ALA A 115 1.24 4.53 10.66
C ALA A 115 -0.28 4.34 10.48
N ILE A 116 -1.10 5.10 11.23
CA ILE A 116 -2.57 5.04 11.14
C ILE A 116 -3.05 5.57 9.78
N HIS A 117 -2.55 6.73 9.35
CA HIS A 117 -2.92 7.31 8.05
C HIS A 117 -2.47 6.41 6.90
N TRP A 118 -1.24 5.91 6.97
CA TRP A 118 -0.69 4.99 5.97
C TRP A 118 -1.54 3.72 5.83
N VAL A 119 -1.88 3.08 6.96
CA VAL A 119 -2.72 1.87 6.96
C VAL A 119 -4.10 2.14 6.39
N ARG A 120 -4.72 3.26 6.75
CA ARG A 120 -6.04 3.66 6.22
C ARG A 120 -5.98 3.81 4.70
N GLU A 121 -5.02 4.57 4.20
CA GLU A 121 -4.85 4.83 2.76
C GLU A 121 -4.53 3.56 1.98
N HIS A 122 -3.65 2.71 2.51
CA HIS A 122 -3.32 1.44 1.87
C HIS A 122 -4.52 0.49 1.81
N ARG A 123 -5.34 0.42 2.86
CA ARG A 123 -6.59 -0.36 2.82
C ARG A 123 -7.61 0.19 1.84
N MET A 124 -7.68 1.51 1.66
CA MET A 124 -8.55 2.11 0.64
C MET A 124 -8.01 1.85 -0.77
N HIS A 125 -6.69 1.73 -0.94
CA HIS A 125 -6.07 1.41 -2.23
C HIS A 125 -6.32 -0.03 -2.69
N HIS A 126 -6.43 -0.98 -1.77
CA HIS A 126 -6.76 -2.39 -2.06
C HIS A 126 -8.26 -2.67 -2.22
N ARG A 127 -9.13 -1.70 -1.89
CA ARG A 127 -10.59 -1.80 -2.08
C ARG A 127 -10.96 -1.41 -3.49
#